data_AF-A0A3R6L5Y0-F1
#
_entry.id   AF-A0A3R6L5Y0-F1
#
_cell.length_a   1.000
_cell.length_b   1.000
_cell.length_c   1.000
_cell.angle_alpha   90.00
_cell.angle_beta   90.00
_cell.angle_gamma   90.00
#
_symmetry.space_group_name_H-M   'P 1'
#
loop_
_entity.id
_entity.type
_entity.pdbx_description
1 polymer ?
#
loop_
_entity_poly.entity_id
_entity_poly.type
_entity_poly.pdbx_seq_one_letter_code
_entity_poly.pdbx_strand_id
1 'polypeptide(L)'
;MRTGCGLRTVVKILEVFSEVLGKNFGKSPCYNTVENWIKKLGLSVYQDDQPCKGKKFAMVMDESIAINGQKLLLALAIPSEHQDRPVKHEDVTVLNMTVGANFKGEDIENKISEVTISAGSEPQYVISDNAHNLVRGILDSGYVHYADISHSMGVILKKVYEKQPDFVELTTLLGKKRLQYHLTNKAYLLPPNMRTIARFMNMSEWVIWGNSMLACYNKLPKEMQEAYAFINDYESLLQELMDALDAIRHIEHICKNKGFSCKTSKECQSYIVAHVIGNAYPRQAHLGLKMLEYFRKEEAQLTEDMNICISSDIIESTFGIYKSKKSPNKLYGITPFALMIPLYPKVVNESVTKTFNFKERLVNVKLKDIDAWTTEHLSKNWVTERTKTLKQVS
;
A
#
# COMPACT_ATOMS: atom_id res chain seq x y z
N MET A 1 -7.47 -6.51 16.03
CA MET A 1 -7.00 -5.84 14.79
C MET A 1 -5.48 -5.66 14.74
N ARG A 2 -4.79 -5.52 15.89
CA ARG A 2 -3.31 -5.40 15.94
C ARG A 2 -2.52 -6.67 15.60
N THR A 3 -3.09 -7.84 15.84
CA THR A 3 -2.42 -9.13 15.61
C THR A 3 -2.77 -9.71 14.25
N GLY A 4 -2.00 -10.68 13.76
CA GLY A 4 -2.28 -11.46 12.54
C GLY A 4 -3.48 -12.41 12.62
N CYS A 5 -4.09 -12.60 13.80
CA CYS A 5 -5.17 -13.55 14.02
C CYS A 5 -6.44 -13.25 13.22
N GLY A 6 -7.05 -14.29 12.63
CA GLY A 6 -8.42 -14.22 12.12
C GLY A 6 -9.45 -14.24 13.25
N LEU A 7 -10.70 -13.84 12.98
CA LEU A 7 -11.75 -13.70 14.01
C LEU A 7 -12.03 -15.00 14.77
N ARG A 8 -11.99 -16.16 14.09
CA ARG A 8 -12.14 -17.47 14.74
C ARG A 8 -11.00 -17.78 15.71
N THR A 9 -9.78 -17.40 15.35
CA THR A 9 -8.61 -17.55 16.24
C THR A 9 -8.73 -16.63 17.45
N VAL A 10 -9.24 -15.41 17.27
CA VAL A 10 -9.52 -14.48 18.39
C VAL A 10 -10.49 -15.10 19.38
N VAL A 11 -11.57 -15.73 18.90
CA VAL A 11 -12.54 -16.42 19.78
C VAL A 11 -11.87 -17.55 20.56
N LYS A 12 -11.06 -18.39 19.92
CA LYS A 12 -10.30 -19.45 20.61
C LYS A 12 -9.37 -18.91 21.69
N ILE A 13 -8.74 -17.76 21.44
CA ILE A 13 -7.89 -17.10 22.46
C ILE A 13 -8.75 -16.65 23.64
N LEU A 14 -9.92 -16.06 23.39
CA LEU A 14 -10.86 -15.66 24.46
C LEU A 14 -11.39 -16.87 25.24
N GLU A 15 -11.61 -18.01 24.59
CA GLU A 15 -11.97 -19.28 25.25
C GLU A 15 -10.88 -19.74 26.21
N VAL A 16 -9.60 -19.70 25.82
CA VAL A 16 -8.47 -20.01 26.71
C VAL A 16 -8.45 -19.09 27.94
N PHE A 17 -8.68 -17.78 27.75
CA PHE A 17 -8.80 -16.86 28.89
C PHE A 17 -10.02 -17.18 29.77
N SER A 18 -11.14 -17.58 29.18
CA SER A 18 -12.34 -17.99 29.91
C SER A 18 -12.09 -19.24 30.76
N GLU A 19 -11.31 -20.20 30.26
CA GLU A 19 -10.90 -21.40 31.01
C GLU A 19 -10.01 -21.05 32.20
N VAL A 20 -9.05 -20.14 32.04
CA VAL A 20 -8.09 -19.76 33.08
C VAL A 20 -8.72 -18.84 34.14
N LEU A 21 -9.51 -17.86 33.71
CA LEU A 21 -10.08 -16.83 34.57
C LEU A 21 -11.47 -17.20 35.10
N GLY A 22 -12.06 -18.29 34.59
CA GLY A 22 -13.33 -18.85 35.03
C GLY A 22 -14.49 -17.85 34.95
N LYS A 23 -15.35 -17.86 35.98
CA LYS A 23 -16.58 -17.05 36.02
C LYS A 23 -16.36 -15.54 35.90
N ASN A 24 -15.18 -15.03 36.27
CA ASN A 24 -14.86 -13.60 36.25
C ASN A 24 -14.66 -13.06 34.83
N PHE A 25 -14.38 -13.92 33.85
CA PHE A 25 -14.21 -13.53 32.45
C PHE A 25 -15.54 -13.37 31.70
N GLY A 26 -16.58 -14.08 32.16
CA GLY A 26 -17.85 -14.17 31.45
C GLY A 26 -17.82 -15.13 30.26
N LYS A 27 -18.87 -15.06 29.42
CA LYS A 27 -19.03 -15.92 28.25
C LYS A 27 -18.23 -15.40 27.06
N SER A 28 -17.48 -16.30 26.41
CA SER A 28 -16.77 -15.98 25.17
C SER A 28 -17.74 -15.66 24.04
N PRO A 29 -17.50 -14.58 23.27
CA PRO A 29 -18.33 -14.25 22.12
C PRO A 29 -18.06 -15.20 20.95
N CYS A 30 -19.05 -15.40 20.08
CA CYS A 30 -18.80 -16.05 18.79
C CYS A 30 -18.15 -15.08 17.79
N TYR A 31 -17.59 -15.62 16.70
CA TYR A 31 -16.85 -14.79 15.73
C TYR A 31 -17.73 -13.72 15.05
N ASN A 32 -19.02 -14.00 14.84
CA ASN A 32 -20.00 -13.05 14.31
C ASN A 32 -20.19 -11.86 15.25
N THR A 33 -20.21 -12.09 16.56
CA THR A 33 -20.31 -11.02 17.56
C THR A 33 -19.10 -10.08 17.48
N VAL A 34 -17.89 -10.65 17.38
CA VAL A 34 -16.65 -9.86 17.24
C VAL A 34 -16.65 -9.08 15.92
N GLU A 35 -17.06 -9.71 14.82
CA GLU A 35 -17.19 -9.03 13.53
C GLU A 35 -18.17 -7.87 13.59
N ASN A 36 -19.34 -8.08 14.21
CA ASN A 36 -20.35 -7.04 14.38
C ASN A 36 -19.82 -5.88 15.23
N TRP A 37 -19.04 -6.13 16.28
CA TRP A 37 -18.39 -5.06 17.04
C TRP A 37 -17.43 -4.25 16.18
N ILE A 38 -16.61 -4.89 15.36
CA ILE A 38 -15.69 -4.20 14.42
C ILE A 38 -16.48 -3.33 13.45
N LYS A 39 -17.53 -3.87 12.81
CA LYS A 39 -18.34 -3.12 11.85
C LYS A 39 -19.05 -1.93 12.50
N LYS A 40 -19.63 -2.13 13.70
CA LYS A 40 -20.32 -1.07 14.43
C LYS A 40 -19.39 0.07 14.82
N LEU A 41 -18.24 -0.26 15.39
CA LEU A 41 -17.22 0.72 15.75
C LEU A 41 -16.66 1.42 14.53
N GLY A 42 -16.39 0.68 13.45
CA GLY A 42 -15.92 1.21 12.19
C GLY A 42 -16.89 2.18 11.54
N LEU A 43 -18.18 1.86 11.55
CA LEU A 43 -19.22 2.75 11.03
C LEU A 43 -19.32 4.03 11.85
N SER A 44 -19.32 3.93 13.19
CA SER A 44 -19.29 5.12 14.05
C SER A 44 -18.06 5.98 13.77
N VAL A 45 -16.87 5.40 13.62
CA VAL A 45 -15.69 6.20 13.28
C VAL A 45 -15.84 6.86 11.92
N TYR A 46 -16.32 6.12 10.92
CA TYR A 46 -16.49 6.64 9.57
C TYR A 46 -17.50 7.79 9.49
N GLN A 47 -18.51 7.82 10.37
CA GLN A 47 -19.54 8.86 10.39
C GLN A 47 -19.18 10.03 11.33
N ASP A 48 -18.65 9.74 12.52
CA ASP A 48 -18.53 10.72 13.60
C ASP A 48 -17.18 11.47 13.61
N ASP A 49 -16.09 10.84 13.12
CA ASP A 49 -14.73 11.41 13.23
C ASP A 49 -14.35 12.30 12.03
N GLN A 50 -15.29 12.62 11.14
CA GLN A 50 -15.00 13.25 9.85
C GLN A 50 -14.60 14.73 9.80
N PRO A 51 -14.74 15.62 10.81
CA PRO A 51 -14.42 17.01 10.56
C PRO A 51 -12.91 17.26 10.72
N CYS A 52 -12.16 17.18 9.61
CA CYS A 52 -10.89 17.88 9.43
C CYS A 52 -11.04 19.41 9.58
N LYS A 53 -12.27 19.90 9.84
CA LYS A 53 -12.64 21.27 10.17
C LYS A 53 -11.59 21.99 11.03
N GLY A 54 -11.01 23.03 10.43
CA GLY A 54 -10.04 23.92 11.09
C GLY A 54 -8.64 23.34 11.24
N LYS A 55 -8.35 22.17 10.63
CA LYS A 55 -7.02 21.56 10.58
C LYS A 55 -6.48 21.60 9.16
N LYS A 56 -5.19 21.87 9.02
CA LYS A 56 -4.48 21.68 7.75
C LYS A 56 -4.20 20.19 7.55
N PHE A 57 -4.60 19.63 6.43
CA PHE A 57 -4.31 18.23 6.08
C PHE A 57 -3.90 18.11 4.62
N ALA A 58 -3.21 17.03 4.31
CA ALA A 58 -3.03 16.56 2.94
C ALA A 58 -3.90 15.34 2.71
N MET A 59 -4.37 15.17 1.48
CA MET A 59 -5.17 14.02 1.09
C MET A 59 -4.29 12.98 0.39
N VAL A 60 -4.37 11.71 0.79
CA VAL A 60 -3.77 10.60 0.05
C VAL A 60 -4.91 9.82 -0.62
N MET A 61 -4.86 9.68 -1.93
CA MET A 61 -5.88 8.96 -2.71
C MET A 61 -5.25 7.83 -3.51
N ASP A 62 -5.90 6.67 -3.47
CA ASP A 62 -5.50 5.51 -4.26
C ASP A 62 -6.68 4.56 -4.47
N GLU A 63 -6.59 3.76 -5.53
CA GLU A 63 -7.50 2.69 -5.84
C GLU A 63 -6.87 1.34 -5.51
N SER A 64 -7.54 0.51 -4.72
CA SER A 64 -7.06 -0.84 -4.46
C SER A 64 -8.09 -1.92 -4.76
N ILE A 65 -7.54 -3.11 -4.98
CA ILE A 65 -8.23 -4.40 -4.94
C ILE A 65 -9.26 -4.53 -6.05
N ALA A 66 -8.83 -5.09 -7.19
CA ALA A 66 -9.76 -5.66 -8.17
C ALA A 66 -10.21 -7.05 -7.70
N ILE A 67 -11.38 -7.15 -7.07
CA ILE A 67 -12.01 -8.45 -6.79
C ILE A 67 -13.37 -8.48 -7.47
N ASN A 68 -13.51 -9.41 -8.41
CA ASN A 68 -14.72 -9.60 -9.20
C ASN A 68 -15.20 -8.32 -9.89
N GLY A 69 -14.25 -7.57 -10.48
CA GLY A 69 -14.52 -6.31 -11.18
C GLY A 69 -14.83 -5.12 -10.28
N GLN A 70 -14.75 -5.26 -8.95
CA GLN A 70 -14.92 -4.16 -7.99
C GLN A 70 -13.54 -3.62 -7.59
N LYS A 71 -13.43 -2.31 -7.45
CA LYS A 71 -12.31 -1.55 -6.89
C LYS A 71 -12.78 -0.75 -5.67
N LEU A 72 -11.89 -0.58 -4.71
CA LEU A 72 -12.08 0.31 -3.57
C LEU A 72 -11.26 1.59 -3.78
N LEU A 73 -11.94 2.72 -3.96
CA LEU A 73 -11.33 4.05 -3.90
C LEU A 73 -11.30 4.51 -2.45
N LEU A 74 -10.09 4.80 -1.95
CA LEU A 74 -9.85 5.25 -0.59
C LEU A 74 -9.26 6.65 -0.62
N ALA A 75 -9.78 7.54 0.23
CA ALA A 75 -9.16 8.83 0.50
C ALA A 75 -8.85 8.95 2.00
N LEU A 76 -7.61 9.30 2.32
CA LEU A 76 -7.11 9.48 3.67
C LEU A 76 -6.69 10.92 3.90
N ALA A 77 -7.00 11.49 5.06
CA ALA A 77 -6.36 12.68 5.56
C ALA A 77 -5.12 12.31 6.37
N ILE A 78 -4.04 13.05 6.15
CA ILE A 78 -2.79 13.00 6.94
C ILE A 78 -2.36 14.43 7.29
N PRO A 79 -1.45 14.64 8.27
CA PRO A 79 -0.83 15.93 8.48
C PRO A 79 -0.21 16.46 7.18
N SER A 80 -0.52 17.72 6.86
CA SER A 80 -0.01 18.39 5.66
C SER A 80 1.46 18.76 5.78
N GLU A 81 1.87 19.22 6.95
CA GLU A 81 3.27 19.45 7.29
C GLU A 81 3.90 18.13 7.76
N HIS A 82 5.05 17.78 7.19
CA HIS A 82 5.79 16.57 7.57
C HIS A 82 6.24 16.65 9.04
N GLN A 83 6.16 15.53 9.75
CA GLN A 83 6.33 15.47 11.20
C GLN A 83 7.74 14.99 11.64
N ASP A 84 8.75 15.14 10.78
CA ASP A 84 10.11 14.60 10.95
C ASP A 84 10.15 13.08 11.24
N ARG A 85 9.12 12.39 10.75
CA ARG A 85 9.00 10.93 10.74
C ARG A 85 8.03 10.49 9.64
N PRO A 86 8.10 9.23 9.20
CA PRO A 86 7.07 8.66 8.33
C PRO A 86 5.68 8.76 8.95
N VAL A 87 4.67 8.95 8.09
CA VAL A 87 3.25 8.94 8.47
C VAL A 87 2.90 7.57 9.08
N LYS A 88 2.20 7.60 10.22
CA LYS A 88 1.74 6.41 10.92
C LYS A 88 0.23 6.31 10.84
N HIS A 89 -0.30 5.11 11.09
CA HIS A 89 -1.75 4.87 11.11
C HIS A 89 -2.50 5.69 12.16
N GLU A 90 -1.83 6.13 13.23
CA GLU A 90 -2.43 7.02 14.23
C GLU A 90 -2.67 8.46 13.73
N ASP A 91 -1.96 8.86 12.65
CA ASP A 91 -2.10 10.18 12.03
C ASP A 91 -3.24 10.23 11.00
N VAL A 92 -3.84 9.08 10.69
CA VAL A 92 -4.77 8.91 9.56
C VAL A 92 -6.22 9.11 10.00
N THR A 93 -6.95 9.90 9.22
CA THR A 93 -8.42 9.90 9.21
C THR A 93 -8.90 9.40 7.85
N VAL A 94 -9.83 8.45 7.85
CA VAL A 94 -10.43 7.94 6.61
C VAL A 94 -11.54 8.89 6.19
N LEU A 95 -11.39 9.52 5.02
CA LEU A 95 -12.34 10.50 4.50
C LEU A 95 -13.38 9.86 3.57
N ASN A 96 -12.96 8.92 2.74
CA ASN A 96 -13.84 8.25 1.81
C ASN A 96 -13.48 6.79 1.62
N MET A 97 -14.50 5.95 1.49
CA MET A 97 -14.38 4.53 1.18
C MET A 97 -15.47 4.14 0.17
N THR A 98 -15.22 4.37 -1.12
CA THR A 98 -16.20 4.13 -2.20
C THR A 98 -15.85 2.86 -2.99
N VAL A 99 -16.84 1.99 -3.21
CA VAL A 99 -16.69 0.80 -4.05
C VAL A 99 -17.33 1.03 -5.42
N GLY A 100 -16.59 0.76 -6.48
CA GLY A 100 -17.04 0.95 -7.86
C GLY A 100 -16.36 -0.02 -8.82
N ALA A 101 -16.86 -0.15 -10.04
CA ALA A 101 -16.23 -1.03 -11.03
C ALA A 101 -14.96 -0.39 -11.61
N ASN A 102 -15.05 0.89 -11.97
CA ASN A 102 -13.98 1.75 -12.44
C ASN A 102 -14.29 3.18 -12.01
N PHE A 103 -13.26 3.99 -11.79
CA PHE A 103 -13.40 5.42 -11.53
C PHE A 103 -12.67 6.18 -12.65
N LYS A 104 -13.38 7.06 -13.34
CA LYS A 104 -12.84 8.00 -14.33
C LYS A 104 -12.38 9.28 -13.62
N GLY A 105 -11.66 10.15 -14.34
CA GLY A 105 -11.21 11.44 -13.77
C GLY A 105 -12.36 12.27 -13.19
N GLU A 106 -13.49 12.35 -13.90
CA GLU A 106 -14.72 13.02 -13.43
C GLU A 106 -15.30 12.38 -12.15
N ASP A 107 -15.23 11.06 -12.01
CA ASP A 107 -15.68 10.37 -10.79
C ASP A 107 -14.78 10.73 -9.60
N ILE A 108 -13.47 10.86 -9.84
CA ILE A 108 -12.49 11.27 -8.83
C ILE A 108 -12.70 12.74 -8.44
N GLU A 109 -12.90 13.63 -9.40
CA GLU A 109 -13.19 15.06 -9.16
C GLU A 109 -14.43 15.25 -8.28
N ASN A 110 -15.54 14.62 -8.67
CA ASN A 110 -16.78 14.65 -7.88
C ASN A 110 -16.54 14.09 -6.47
N LYS A 111 -15.76 13.02 -6.34
CA LYS A 111 -15.47 12.43 -5.04
C LYS A 111 -14.61 13.33 -4.15
N ILE A 112 -13.66 14.06 -4.73
CA ILE A 112 -12.85 15.04 -3.99
C ILE A 112 -13.77 16.14 -3.45
N SER A 113 -14.66 16.69 -4.28
CA SER A 113 -15.64 17.71 -3.87
C SER A 113 -16.56 17.23 -2.73
N GLU A 114 -17.10 16.01 -2.83
CA GLU A 114 -17.90 15.43 -1.75
C GLU A 114 -17.11 15.29 -0.44
N VAL A 115 -15.85 14.85 -0.54
CA VAL A 115 -14.95 14.65 0.59
C VAL A 115 -14.57 15.96 1.25
N THR A 116 -14.28 17.02 0.50
CA THR A 116 -13.89 18.30 1.10
C THR A 116 -15.06 18.94 1.84
N ILE A 117 -16.28 18.80 1.30
CA ILE A 117 -17.52 19.21 1.98
C ILE A 117 -17.71 18.43 3.28
N SER A 118 -17.61 17.09 3.25
CA SER A 118 -17.81 16.27 4.46
C SER A 118 -16.70 16.45 5.50
N ALA A 119 -15.47 16.66 5.06
CA ALA A 119 -14.32 16.93 5.90
C ALA A 119 -14.39 18.32 6.58
N GLY A 120 -15.14 19.26 5.99
CA GLY A 120 -15.31 20.62 6.50
C GLY A 120 -14.05 21.48 6.37
N SER A 121 -13.07 21.07 5.57
CA SER A 121 -11.84 21.82 5.24
C SER A 121 -11.24 21.30 3.93
N GLU A 122 -10.50 22.18 3.26
CA GLU A 122 -9.80 21.88 2.01
C GLU A 122 -8.44 21.22 2.27
N PRO A 123 -8.02 20.21 1.48
CA PRO A 123 -6.67 19.70 1.54
C PRO A 123 -5.68 20.75 1.01
N GLN A 124 -4.50 20.82 1.61
CA GLN A 124 -3.44 21.70 1.09
C GLN A 124 -2.85 21.19 -0.22
N TYR A 125 -2.84 19.86 -0.39
CA TYR A 125 -2.39 19.16 -1.59
C TYR A 125 -2.88 17.71 -1.55
N VAL A 126 -2.79 17.02 -2.69
CA VAL A 126 -3.19 15.62 -2.83
C VAL A 126 -2.00 14.77 -3.31
N ILE A 127 -1.80 13.62 -2.67
CA ILE A 127 -0.80 12.61 -3.03
C ILE A 127 -1.51 11.42 -3.67
N SER A 128 -1.02 10.95 -4.82
CA SER A 128 -1.46 9.69 -5.43
C SER A 128 -0.33 9.06 -6.24
N ASP A 129 -0.54 7.86 -6.74
CA ASP A 129 0.31 7.34 -7.82
C ASP A 129 0.13 8.15 -9.12
N ASN A 130 0.82 7.75 -10.19
CA ASN A 130 0.72 8.41 -11.49
C ASN A 130 -0.42 7.86 -12.37
N ALA A 131 -1.45 7.23 -11.80
CA ALA A 131 -2.57 6.74 -12.59
C ALA A 131 -3.34 7.90 -13.24
N HIS A 132 -3.54 7.82 -14.56
CA HIS A 132 -4.08 8.92 -15.35
C HIS A 132 -5.43 9.45 -14.85
N ASN A 133 -6.32 8.56 -14.38
CA ASN A 133 -7.62 8.95 -13.83
C ASN A 133 -7.50 9.70 -12.49
N LEU A 134 -6.61 9.27 -11.60
CA LEU A 134 -6.36 9.96 -10.32
C LEU A 134 -5.73 11.33 -10.58
N VAL A 135 -4.64 11.38 -11.35
CA VAL A 135 -3.95 12.64 -11.67
C VAL A 135 -4.90 13.64 -12.32
N ARG A 136 -5.65 13.20 -13.33
CA ARG A 136 -6.63 14.06 -14.01
C ARG A 136 -7.70 14.58 -13.04
N GLY A 137 -8.33 13.71 -12.25
CA GLY A 137 -9.39 14.14 -11.33
C GLY A 137 -8.89 15.10 -10.25
N ILE A 138 -7.67 14.92 -9.76
CA ILE A 138 -7.03 15.83 -8.79
C ILE A 138 -6.77 17.21 -9.40
N LEU A 139 -6.21 17.26 -10.60
CA LEU A 139 -5.91 18.51 -11.29
C LEU A 139 -7.19 19.24 -11.74
N ASP A 140 -8.17 18.50 -12.25
CA ASP A 140 -9.48 19.04 -12.65
C ASP A 140 -10.22 19.62 -11.42
N SER A 141 -9.97 19.09 -10.21
CA SER A 141 -10.46 19.64 -8.93
C SER A 141 -9.70 20.90 -8.46
N GLY A 142 -8.63 21.31 -9.15
CA GLY A 142 -7.85 22.50 -8.83
C GLY A 142 -6.82 22.35 -7.70
N TYR A 143 -6.53 21.13 -7.24
CA TYR A 143 -5.51 20.89 -6.21
C TYR A 143 -4.14 20.59 -6.81
N VAL A 144 -3.10 20.94 -6.06
CA VAL A 144 -1.72 20.54 -6.35
C VAL A 144 -1.60 19.02 -6.16
N HIS A 145 -1.09 18.33 -7.18
CA HIS A 145 -0.79 16.90 -7.16
C HIS A 145 0.69 16.67 -6.90
N TYR A 146 0.99 15.90 -5.86
CA TYR A 146 2.31 15.33 -5.64
C TYR A 146 2.32 13.85 -5.98
N ALA A 147 3.22 13.46 -6.88
CA ALA A 147 3.35 12.07 -7.30
C ALA A 147 4.10 11.25 -6.24
N ASP A 148 3.51 10.13 -5.81
CA ASP A 148 4.12 9.23 -4.83
C ASP A 148 5.56 8.85 -5.21
N ILE A 149 6.49 9.04 -4.28
CA ILE A 149 7.92 8.81 -4.48
C ILE A 149 8.22 7.34 -4.85
N SER A 150 7.64 6.38 -4.12
CA SER A 150 7.91 4.95 -4.30
C SER A 150 7.45 4.48 -5.68
N HIS A 151 6.21 4.81 -6.06
CA HIS A 151 5.67 4.53 -7.38
C HIS A 151 6.44 5.23 -8.49
N SER A 152 6.81 6.49 -8.29
CA SER A 152 7.55 7.25 -9.31
C SER A 152 8.91 6.63 -9.59
N MET A 153 9.66 6.23 -8.55
CA MET A 153 10.92 5.51 -8.71
C MET A 153 10.74 4.15 -9.39
N GLY A 154 9.71 3.39 -9.03
CA GLY A 154 9.36 2.13 -9.71
C GLY A 154 9.02 2.31 -11.20
N VAL A 155 8.29 3.38 -11.55
CA VAL A 155 7.95 3.73 -12.95
C VAL A 155 9.20 4.16 -13.72
N ILE A 156 10.11 4.92 -13.09
CA ILE A 156 11.37 5.32 -13.72
C ILE A 156 12.23 4.09 -14.01
N LEU A 157 12.43 3.19 -13.03
CA LEU A 157 13.15 1.93 -13.24
C LEU A 157 12.53 1.12 -14.38
N LYS A 158 11.20 1.01 -14.41
CA LYS A 158 10.47 0.34 -15.50
C LYS A 158 10.82 0.94 -16.85
N LYS A 159 10.73 2.26 -17.00
CA LYS A 159 11.01 2.95 -18.26
C LYS A 159 12.43 2.70 -18.77
N VAL A 160 13.41 2.57 -17.86
CA VAL A 160 14.82 2.40 -18.21
C VAL A 160 15.16 0.93 -18.53
N TYR A 161 14.68 -0.01 -17.70
CA TYR A 161 15.15 -1.41 -17.74
C TYR A 161 14.19 -2.40 -18.40
N GLU A 162 12.88 -2.14 -18.47
CA GLU A 162 11.88 -3.16 -18.89
C GLU A 162 12.15 -3.76 -20.28
N LYS A 163 12.73 -2.98 -21.18
CA LYS A 163 12.98 -3.39 -22.57
C LYS A 163 14.45 -3.74 -22.84
N GLN A 164 15.31 -3.71 -21.83
CA GLN A 164 16.73 -4.01 -22.00
C GLN A 164 16.92 -5.52 -22.22
N PRO A 165 17.63 -5.95 -23.27
CA PRO A 165 17.72 -7.37 -23.62
C PRO A 165 18.27 -8.26 -22.49
N ASP A 166 19.35 -7.84 -21.84
CA ASP A 166 19.98 -8.50 -20.70
C ASP A 166 19.02 -8.63 -19.49
N PHE A 167 18.26 -7.58 -19.21
CA PHE A 167 17.24 -7.58 -18.16
C PHE A 167 16.10 -8.56 -18.44
N VAL A 168 15.56 -8.55 -19.67
CA VAL A 168 14.48 -9.46 -20.07
C VAL A 168 14.95 -10.91 -20.04
N GLU A 169 16.17 -11.17 -20.50
CA GLU A 169 16.75 -12.50 -20.50
C GLU A 169 16.96 -13.03 -19.07
N LEU A 170 17.61 -12.24 -18.20
CA LEU A 170 17.84 -12.62 -16.81
C LEU A 170 16.52 -12.90 -16.09
N THR A 171 15.54 -12.00 -16.18
CA THR A 171 14.26 -12.18 -15.50
C THR A 171 13.48 -13.38 -16.04
N THR A 172 13.58 -13.68 -17.34
CA THR A 172 13.00 -14.90 -17.92
C THR A 172 13.69 -16.15 -17.37
N LEU A 173 15.02 -16.12 -17.28
CA LEU A 173 15.84 -17.23 -16.78
C LEU A 173 15.55 -17.52 -15.30
N LEU A 174 15.50 -16.49 -14.45
CA LEU A 174 15.14 -16.63 -13.04
C LEU A 174 13.76 -17.28 -12.87
N GLY A 175 12.77 -16.90 -13.69
CA GLY A 175 11.43 -17.50 -13.66
C GLY A 175 11.44 -18.98 -14.03
N LYS A 176 12.17 -19.34 -15.09
CA LYS A 176 12.35 -20.74 -15.52
C LYS A 176 13.07 -21.58 -14.47
N LYS A 177 14.20 -21.09 -13.96
CA LYS A 177 15.01 -21.78 -12.95
C LYS A 177 14.24 -22.01 -11.66
N ARG A 178 13.44 -21.04 -11.24
CA ARG A 178 12.57 -21.19 -10.08
C ARG A 178 11.59 -22.36 -10.24
N LEU A 179 10.92 -22.45 -11.38
CA LEU A 179 10.00 -23.55 -11.69
C LEU A 179 10.74 -24.89 -11.86
N GLN A 180 11.96 -24.89 -12.39
CA GLN A 180 12.74 -26.11 -12.54
C GLN A 180 13.23 -26.66 -11.20
N TYR A 181 13.63 -25.79 -10.27
CA TYR A 181 14.35 -26.19 -9.04
C TYR A 181 13.45 -26.39 -7.82
N HIS A 182 12.20 -25.92 -7.84
CA HIS A 182 11.34 -25.88 -6.64
C HIS A 182 11.03 -27.23 -5.96
N LEU A 183 11.10 -28.36 -6.68
CA LEU A 183 10.89 -29.71 -6.13
C LEU A 183 12.19 -30.55 -6.09
N THR A 184 13.34 -29.89 -6.14
CA THR A 184 14.66 -30.56 -6.19
C THR A 184 15.50 -30.19 -4.97
N ASN A 185 16.67 -30.82 -4.83
CA ASN A 185 17.68 -30.47 -3.82
C ASN A 185 18.21 -29.03 -3.94
N LYS A 186 17.89 -28.30 -5.02
CA LYS A 186 18.27 -26.89 -5.27
C LYS A 186 17.29 -25.89 -4.65
N ALA A 187 16.19 -26.34 -4.05
CA ALA A 187 15.11 -25.48 -3.59
C ALA A 187 15.52 -24.40 -2.55
N TYR A 188 16.58 -24.65 -1.76
CA TYR A 188 17.06 -23.69 -0.76
C TYR A 188 17.77 -22.46 -1.36
N LEU A 189 18.19 -22.52 -2.62
CA LEU A 189 18.81 -21.40 -3.37
C LEU A 189 17.86 -20.81 -4.42
N LEU A 190 16.55 -21.03 -4.31
CA LEU A 190 15.61 -20.49 -5.29
C LEU A 190 15.66 -18.96 -5.34
N PRO A 191 15.59 -18.36 -6.54
CA PRO A 191 15.33 -16.94 -6.64
C PRO A 191 13.95 -16.61 -6.05
N PRO A 192 13.78 -15.41 -5.47
CA PRO A 192 12.50 -14.92 -4.99
C PRO A 192 11.40 -14.97 -6.07
N ASN A 193 10.15 -15.01 -5.63
CA ASN A 193 9.02 -15.04 -6.57
C ASN A 193 8.82 -13.65 -7.21
N MET A 194 9.19 -13.54 -8.49
CA MET A 194 8.92 -12.34 -9.29
C MET A 194 7.43 -12.26 -9.64
N ARG A 195 6.65 -11.56 -8.81
CA ARG A 195 5.23 -11.32 -9.12
C ARG A 195 5.12 -10.52 -10.42
N THR A 196 4.30 -11.00 -11.36
CA THR A 196 4.12 -10.40 -12.70
C THR A 196 3.60 -8.95 -12.63
N ILE A 197 2.79 -8.66 -11.61
CA ILE A 197 2.27 -7.33 -11.27
C ILE A 197 3.24 -6.67 -10.29
N ALA A 198 3.65 -5.43 -10.58
CA ALA A 198 4.60 -4.65 -9.76
C ALA A 198 6.01 -5.26 -9.67
N ARG A 199 6.50 -5.89 -10.74
CA ARG A 199 7.86 -6.48 -10.81
C ARG A 199 9.00 -5.50 -10.50
N PHE A 200 8.79 -4.21 -10.75
CA PHE A 200 9.74 -3.13 -10.44
C PHE A 200 9.69 -2.71 -8.96
N MET A 201 8.52 -2.80 -8.31
CA MET A 201 8.38 -2.58 -6.87
C MET A 201 8.97 -3.73 -6.05
N ASN A 202 8.91 -4.96 -6.57
CA ASN A 202 9.50 -6.16 -5.96
C ASN A 202 10.89 -6.51 -6.53
N MET A 203 11.53 -5.57 -7.24
CA MET A 203 12.83 -5.80 -7.88
C MET A 203 13.94 -6.02 -6.86
N SER A 204 13.84 -5.32 -5.72
CA SER A 204 14.81 -5.35 -4.63
C SER A 204 15.14 -6.77 -4.17
N GLU A 205 14.13 -7.62 -3.99
CA GLU A 205 14.32 -8.97 -3.46
C GLU A 205 15.21 -9.83 -4.37
N TRP A 206 14.93 -9.87 -5.67
CA TRP A 206 15.68 -10.74 -6.59
C TRP A 206 17.04 -10.17 -6.98
N VAL A 207 17.21 -8.84 -7.00
CA VAL A 207 18.52 -8.21 -7.21
C VAL A 207 19.44 -8.44 -6.00
N ILE A 208 18.92 -8.32 -4.78
CA ILE A 208 19.67 -8.69 -3.56
C ILE A 208 20.06 -10.16 -3.60
N TRP A 209 19.12 -11.05 -3.96
CA TRP A 209 19.40 -12.47 -4.11
C TRP A 209 20.50 -12.72 -5.16
N GLY A 210 20.44 -12.07 -6.32
CA GLY A 210 21.41 -12.28 -7.40
C GLY A 210 22.83 -11.87 -6.99
N ASN A 211 22.98 -10.70 -6.36
CA ASN A 211 24.26 -10.26 -5.82
C ASN A 211 24.75 -11.15 -4.67
N SER A 212 23.85 -11.63 -3.82
CA SER A 212 24.19 -12.59 -2.75
C SER A 212 24.65 -13.94 -3.33
N MET A 213 24.04 -14.39 -4.42
CA MET A 213 24.44 -15.59 -5.15
C MET A 213 25.82 -15.44 -5.78
N LEU A 214 26.12 -14.30 -6.41
CA LEU A 214 27.46 -13.99 -6.93
C LEU A 214 28.51 -14.03 -5.81
N ALA A 215 28.23 -13.34 -4.69
CA ALA A 215 29.16 -13.26 -3.55
C ALA A 215 29.47 -14.62 -2.90
N CYS A 216 28.51 -15.56 -2.91
CA CYS A 216 28.71 -16.90 -2.35
C CYS A 216 29.03 -17.99 -3.37
N TYR A 217 29.00 -17.69 -4.68
CA TYR A 217 29.05 -18.66 -5.77
C TYR A 217 30.21 -19.65 -5.64
N ASN A 218 31.44 -19.15 -5.45
CA ASN A 218 32.65 -19.97 -5.34
C ASN A 218 32.70 -20.86 -4.08
N LYS A 219 31.83 -20.61 -3.10
CA LYS A 219 31.72 -21.40 -1.86
C LYS A 219 30.64 -22.48 -1.95
N LEU A 220 29.84 -22.48 -3.01
CA LEU A 220 28.77 -23.46 -3.19
C LEU A 220 29.36 -24.84 -3.59
N PRO A 221 28.65 -25.95 -3.31
CA PRO A 221 29.01 -27.26 -3.87
C PRO A 221 29.02 -27.23 -5.41
N LYS A 222 29.88 -28.05 -6.05
CA LYS A 222 30.02 -28.07 -7.52
C LYS A 222 28.69 -28.22 -8.26
N GLU A 223 27.80 -29.09 -7.79
CA GLU A 223 26.46 -29.27 -8.37
C GLU A 223 25.64 -27.97 -8.39
N MET A 224 25.77 -27.13 -7.36
CA MET A 224 25.09 -25.84 -7.26
C MET A 224 25.78 -24.79 -8.12
N GLN A 225 27.11 -24.79 -8.18
CA GLN A 225 27.86 -23.92 -9.09
C GLN A 225 27.43 -24.17 -10.55
N GLU A 226 27.36 -25.43 -10.97
CA GLU A 226 26.89 -25.81 -12.31
C GLU A 226 25.44 -25.39 -12.56
N ALA A 227 24.54 -25.60 -11.60
CA ALA A 227 23.14 -25.24 -11.73
C ALA A 227 22.91 -23.72 -11.88
N TYR A 228 23.72 -22.92 -11.18
CA TYR A 228 23.60 -21.46 -11.12
C TYR A 228 24.67 -20.70 -11.91
N ALA A 229 25.45 -21.39 -12.75
CA ALA A 229 26.56 -20.78 -13.51
C ALA A 229 26.16 -19.55 -14.32
N PHE A 230 24.93 -19.54 -14.83
CA PHE A 230 24.35 -18.43 -15.58
C PHE A 230 24.40 -17.09 -14.84
N ILE A 231 24.46 -17.08 -13.50
CA ILE A 231 24.42 -15.83 -12.74
C ILE A 231 25.65 -14.95 -13.01
N ASN A 232 26.78 -15.58 -13.33
CA ASN A 232 28.04 -14.88 -13.60
C ASN A 232 27.96 -14.05 -14.89
N ASP A 233 27.15 -14.49 -15.88
CA ASP A 233 26.95 -13.76 -17.12
C ASP A 233 26.23 -12.41 -16.90
N TYR A 234 25.59 -12.23 -15.74
CA TYR A 234 24.81 -11.04 -15.39
C TYR A 234 25.42 -10.24 -14.23
N GLU A 235 26.68 -10.48 -13.85
CA GLU A 235 27.36 -9.77 -12.75
C GLU A 235 27.26 -8.25 -12.89
N SER A 236 27.64 -7.70 -14.05
CA SER A 236 27.60 -6.25 -14.30
C SER A 236 26.19 -5.67 -14.19
N LEU A 237 25.18 -6.37 -14.74
CA LEU A 237 23.78 -5.93 -14.65
C LEU A 237 23.28 -5.98 -13.20
N LEU A 238 23.63 -7.03 -12.45
CA LEU A 238 23.21 -7.19 -11.06
C LEU A 238 23.83 -6.12 -10.16
N GLN A 239 25.09 -5.77 -10.38
CA GLN A 239 25.75 -4.68 -9.67
C GLN A 239 25.11 -3.33 -10.03
N GLU A 240 24.90 -3.05 -11.32
CA GLU A 240 24.24 -1.82 -11.79
C GLU A 240 22.84 -1.64 -11.17
N LEU A 241 22.05 -2.72 -11.14
CA LEU A 241 20.72 -2.71 -10.52
C LEU A 241 20.80 -2.54 -8.99
N MET A 242 21.83 -3.09 -8.33
CA MET A 242 22.03 -2.89 -6.90
C MET A 242 22.31 -1.41 -6.60
N ASP A 243 23.24 -0.80 -7.34
CA ASP A 243 23.60 0.61 -7.16
C ASP A 243 22.38 1.53 -7.38
N ALA A 244 21.58 1.23 -8.41
CA ALA A 244 20.32 1.93 -8.68
C ALA A 244 19.32 1.80 -7.52
N LEU A 245 19.14 0.59 -6.98
CA LEU A 245 18.21 0.34 -5.88
C LEU A 245 18.69 0.97 -4.57
N ASP A 246 19.98 0.95 -4.28
CA ASP A 246 20.53 1.58 -3.07
C ASP A 246 20.40 3.11 -3.14
N ALA A 247 20.59 3.69 -4.32
CA ALA A 247 20.31 5.11 -4.51
C ALA A 247 18.83 5.46 -4.31
N ILE A 248 17.92 4.66 -4.86
CA ILE A 248 16.47 4.84 -4.68
C ILE A 248 16.08 4.72 -3.19
N ARG A 249 16.60 3.70 -2.48
CA ARG A 249 16.36 3.54 -1.04
C ARG A 249 16.86 4.74 -0.25
N HIS A 250 18.01 5.29 -0.61
CA HIS A 250 18.58 6.46 0.06
C HIS A 250 17.68 7.69 -0.08
N ILE A 251 17.24 8.01 -1.31
CA ILE A 251 16.36 9.17 -1.53
C ILE A 251 14.97 8.97 -0.92
N GLU A 252 14.41 7.75 -0.99
CA GLU A 252 13.14 7.43 -0.33
C GLU A 252 13.27 7.59 1.18
N HIS A 253 14.39 7.15 1.76
CA HIS A 253 14.66 7.31 3.17
C HIS A 253 14.67 8.79 3.57
N ILE A 254 15.34 9.66 2.80
CA ILE A 254 15.35 11.11 3.03
C ILE A 254 13.92 11.65 2.99
N CYS A 255 13.20 11.44 1.88
CA CYS A 255 11.86 12.02 1.68
C CYS A 255 10.84 11.51 2.71
N LYS A 256 10.91 10.23 3.12
CA LYS A 256 9.98 9.63 4.07
C LYS A 256 10.26 10.05 5.51
N ASN A 257 11.53 10.24 5.89
CA ASN A 257 11.91 10.55 7.28
C ASN A 257 12.12 12.04 7.56
N LYS A 258 12.54 12.83 6.57
CA LYS A 258 12.78 14.29 6.73
C LYS A 258 11.73 15.16 6.02
N GLY A 259 10.87 14.54 5.22
CA GLY A 259 9.89 15.24 4.38
C GLY A 259 10.49 15.78 3.09
N PHE A 260 9.62 16.32 2.24
CA PHE A 260 9.98 16.92 0.96
C PHE A 260 9.88 18.45 1.03
N SER A 261 11.04 19.10 0.92
CA SER A 261 11.24 20.54 0.92
C SER A 261 12.29 20.91 -0.14
N CYS A 262 12.46 22.19 -0.45
CA CYS A 262 13.54 22.63 -1.35
C CYS A 262 14.93 22.17 -0.88
N LYS A 263 15.14 22.08 0.45
CA LYS A 263 16.39 21.59 1.04
C LYS A 263 16.58 20.09 0.78
N THR A 264 15.59 19.26 1.11
CA THR A 264 15.69 17.80 0.94
C THR A 264 15.66 17.39 -0.53
N SER A 265 14.96 18.14 -1.40
CA SER A 265 15.04 17.98 -2.86
C SER A 265 16.47 18.17 -3.37
N LYS A 266 17.16 19.24 -2.97
CA LYS A 266 18.57 19.50 -3.34
C LYS A 266 19.52 18.44 -2.79
N GLU A 267 19.29 17.94 -1.58
CA GLU A 267 20.04 16.82 -0.98
C GLU A 267 19.91 15.57 -1.86
N CYS A 268 18.68 15.18 -2.22
CA CYS A 268 18.40 14.05 -3.10
C CYS A 268 19.02 14.23 -4.50
N GLN A 269 18.86 15.40 -5.12
CA GLN A 269 19.42 15.68 -6.44
C GLN A 269 20.96 15.60 -6.43
N SER A 270 21.61 16.13 -5.40
CA SER A 270 23.07 16.04 -5.23
C SER A 270 23.52 14.59 -5.08
N TYR A 271 22.78 13.80 -4.29
CA TYR A 271 23.06 12.38 -4.13
C TYR A 271 22.94 11.62 -5.46
N ILE A 272 21.90 11.89 -6.25
CA ILE A 272 21.69 11.29 -7.58
C ILE A 272 22.85 11.62 -8.52
N VAL A 273 23.28 12.89 -8.57
CA VAL A 273 24.41 13.30 -9.40
C VAL A 273 25.69 12.54 -9.02
N ALA A 274 25.97 12.44 -7.72
CA ALA A 274 27.19 11.80 -7.22
C ALA A 274 27.19 10.27 -7.37
N HIS A 275 26.07 9.59 -7.12
CA HIS A 275 26.02 8.12 -6.95
C HIS A 275 25.26 7.38 -8.04
N VAL A 276 24.50 8.07 -8.91
CA VAL A 276 23.75 7.45 -10.02
C VAL A 276 24.26 7.93 -11.38
N ILE A 277 24.72 9.17 -11.48
CA ILE A 277 25.22 9.74 -12.75
C ILE A 277 26.75 9.73 -12.80
N GLY A 278 27.42 10.05 -11.68
CA GLY A 278 28.87 10.09 -11.58
C GLY A 278 29.49 8.74 -11.95
N ASN A 279 30.32 8.71 -12.99
CA ASN A 279 31.00 7.52 -13.52
C ASN A 279 30.06 6.37 -13.93
N ALA A 280 28.80 6.68 -14.24
CA ALA A 280 27.78 5.68 -14.54
C ALA A 280 27.80 5.22 -16.01
N TYR A 281 27.35 3.99 -16.25
CA TYR A 281 27.03 3.52 -17.59
C TYR A 281 25.87 4.34 -18.20
N PRO A 282 25.75 4.44 -19.54
CA PRO A 282 24.72 5.26 -20.19
C PRO A 282 23.28 4.99 -19.70
N ARG A 283 22.97 3.73 -19.39
CA ARG A 283 21.66 3.30 -18.88
C ARG A 283 21.39 3.83 -17.47
N GLN A 284 22.36 3.71 -16.56
CA GLN A 284 22.28 4.23 -15.20
C GLN A 284 22.28 5.77 -15.18
N ALA A 285 23.04 6.43 -16.05
CA ALA A 285 22.95 7.88 -16.24
C ALA A 285 21.55 8.31 -16.69
N HIS A 286 20.92 7.55 -17.60
CA HIS A 286 19.54 7.81 -18.03
C HIS A 286 18.52 7.65 -16.90
N LEU A 287 18.71 6.66 -16.02
CA LEU A 287 17.96 6.53 -14.76
C LEU A 287 18.10 7.79 -13.90
N GLY A 288 19.34 8.23 -13.62
CA GLY A 288 19.61 9.41 -12.82
C GLY A 288 18.96 10.67 -13.38
N LEU A 289 19.03 10.89 -14.70
CA LEU A 289 18.38 12.05 -15.35
C LEU A 289 16.85 12.06 -15.16
N LYS A 290 16.20 10.89 -15.23
CA LYS A 290 14.75 10.79 -14.98
C LYS A 290 14.39 11.01 -13.50
N MET A 291 15.25 10.57 -12.58
CA MET A 291 15.07 10.86 -11.15
C MET A 291 15.18 12.36 -10.89
N LEU A 292 16.16 13.04 -11.49
CA LEU A 292 16.29 14.50 -11.41
C LEU A 292 15.07 15.22 -12.02
N GLU A 293 14.52 14.73 -13.13
CA GLU A 293 13.29 15.27 -13.74
C GLU A 293 12.10 15.20 -12.77
N TYR A 294 11.92 14.08 -12.08
CA TYR A 294 10.92 13.94 -11.02
C TYR A 294 11.13 15.00 -9.93
N PHE A 295 12.33 15.09 -9.34
CA PHE A 295 12.59 16.05 -8.26
C PHE A 295 12.37 17.50 -8.68
N ARG A 296 12.79 17.89 -9.89
CA ARG A 296 12.55 19.25 -10.41
C ARG A 296 11.08 19.53 -10.62
N LYS A 297 10.32 18.56 -11.15
CA LYS A 297 8.87 18.70 -11.36
C LYS A 297 8.15 18.91 -10.02
N GLU A 298 8.44 18.07 -9.02
CA GLU A 298 7.77 18.15 -7.72
C GLU A 298 8.23 19.39 -6.93
N GLU A 299 9.52 19.75 -6.98
CA GLU A 299 10.06 20.95 -6.32
C GLU A 299 9.45 22.24 -6.88
N ALA A 300 9.18 22.31 -8.19
CA ALA A 300 8.57 23.49 -8.82
C ALA A 300 7.15 23.80 -8.30
N GLN A 301 6.50 22.86 -7.60
CA GLN A 301 5.18 23.03 -6.99
C GLN A 301 5.26 23.49 -5.52
N LEU A 302 6.44 23.47 -4.90
CA LEU A 302 6.65 23.90 -3.51
C LEU A 302 6.66 25.42 -3.38
N THR A 303 6.19 25.91 -2.23
CA THR A 303 6.54 27.25 -1.74
C THR A 303 7.75 27.15 -0.79
N GLU A 304 8.51 28.24 -0.61
CA GLU A 304 9.83 28.20 0.06
C GLU A 304 9.83 27.59 1.48
N ASP A 305 8.74 27.77 2.23
CA ASP A 305 8.62 27.32 3.63
C ASP A 305 8.00 25.93 3.80
N MET A 306 7.64 25.24 2.71
CA MET A 306 6.95 23.96 2.78
C MET A 306 7.90 22.79 3.07
N ASN A 307 7.50 21.93 4.01
CA ASN A 307 8.02 20.58 4.18
C ASN A 307 6.85 19.59 4.19
N ILE A 308 6.65 18.85 3.11
CA ILE A 308 5.45 18.06 2.86
C ILE A 308 5.71 16.56 2.85
N CYS A 309 4.63 15.78 2.87
CA CYS A 309 4.66 14.35 2.59
C CYS A 309 4.53 14.11 1.08
N ILE A 310 5.30 13.19 0.52
CA ILE A 310 5.20 12.75 -0.89
C ILE A 310 5.16 11.22 -1.04
N SER A 311 4.81 10.53 0.05
CA SER A 311 4.72 9.07 0.07
C SER A 311 3.29 8.64 0.37
N SER A 312 2.77 7.72 -0.45
CA SER A 312 1.48 7.07 -0.24
C SER A 312 1.60 5.73 0.49
N ASP A 313 2.78 5.34 1.00
CA ASP A 313 3.02 4.06 1.70
C ASP A 313 1.96 3.75 2.79
N ILE A 314 1.41 4.79 3.43
CA ILE A 314 0.36 4.65 4.45
C ILE A 314 -0.96 4.08 3.89
N ILE A 315 -1.34 4.44 2.66
CA ILE A 315 -2.55 3.91 2.01
C ILE A 315 -2.33 2.47 1.56
N GLU A 316 -1.14 2.16 1.03
CA GLU A 316 -0.76 0.79 0.69
C GLU A 316 -0.76 -0.12 1.93
N SER A 317 -0.20 0.38 3.04
CA SER A 317 -0.22 -0.30 4.34
C SER A 317 -1.65 -0.54 4.82
N THR A 318 -2.53 0.46 4.68
CA THR A 318 -3.97 0.34 5.01
C THR A 318 -4.64 -0.76 4.18
N PHE A 319 -4.39 -0.79 2.86
CA PHE A 319 -4.88 -1.87 2.01
C PHE A 319 -4.29 -3.23 2.37
N GLY A 320 -3.00 -3.29 2.73
CA GLY A 320 -2.32 -4.51 3.18
C GLY A 320 -2.97 -5.11 4.43
N ILE A 321 -3.26 -4.26 5.43
CA ILE A 321 -3.97 -4.64 6.64
C ILE A 321 -5.36 -5.20 6.29
N TYR A 322 -6.13 -4.49 5.47
CA TYR A 322 -7.44 -4.98 5.04
C TYR A 322 -7.37 -6.32 4.27
N LYS A 323 -6.44 -6.45 3.32
CA LYS A 323 -6.21 -7.67 2.53
C LYS A 323 -5.84 -8.87 3.42
N SER A 324 -5.09 -8.64 4.50
CA SER A 324 -4.69 -9.70 5.45
C SER A 324 -5.85 -10.23 6.29
N LYS A 325 -6.94 -9.45 6.42
CA LYS A 325 -8.07 -9.76 7.30
C LYS A 325 -9.34 -10.18 6.58
N LYS A 326 -9.55 -9.70 5.36
CA LYS A 326 -10.73 -10.07 4.55
C LYS A 326 -10.71 -11.56 4.19
N SER A 327 -11.87 -12.07 3.79
CA SER A 327 -11.99 -13.46 3.32
C SER A 327 -11.05 -13.75 2.13
N PRO A 328 -10.39 -14.93 2.08
CA PRO A 328 -9.61 -15.36 0.93
C PRO A 328 -10.50 -15.72 -0.27
N ASN A 329 -11.78 -16.00 -0.04
CA ASN A 329 -12.72 -16.33 -1.12
C ASN A 329 -13.09 -15.06 -1.90
N LYS A 330 -12.60 -15.00 -3.14
CA LYS A 330 -12.78 -13.87 -4.07
C LYS A 330 -14.24 -13.60 -4.43
N LEU A 331 -15.14 -14.57 -4.31
CA LEU A 331 -16.56 -14.38 -4.63
C LEU A 331 -17.26 -13.39 -3.68
N TYR A 332 -16.72 -13.19 -2.48
CA TYR A 332 -17.31 -12.24 -1.54
C TYR A 332 -17.12 -10.77 -1.94
N GLY A 333 -16.19 -10.46 -2.87
CA GLY A 333 -15.92 -9.07 -3.25
C GLY A 333 -15.44 -8.22 -2.07
N ILE A 334 -15.81 -6.94 -2.09
CA ILE A 334 -15.70 -6.05 -0.94
C ILE A 334 -16.96 -6.19 -0.08
N THR A 335 -16.76 -6.41 1.23
CA THR A 335 -17.85 -6.69 2.19
C THR A 335 -17.92 -5.58 3.24
N PRO A 336 -18.96 -5.55 4.10
CA PRO A 336 -19.07 -4.56 5.17
C PRO A 336 -17.92 -4.61 6.17
N PHE A 337 -17.12 -5.68 6.14
CA PHE A 337 -15.88 -5.77 6.87
C PHE A 337 -14.85 -4.70 6.49
N ALA A 338 -15.02 -4.02 5.34
CA ALA A 338 -14.23 -2.83 4.97
C ALA A 338 -14.29 -1.71 6.03
N LEU A 339 -15.35 -1.65 6.84
CA LEU A 339 -15.46 -0.74 7.99
C LEU A 339 -14.35 -0.94 9.05
N MET A 340 -13.54 -2.01 8.97
CA MET A 340 -12.31 -2.10 9.77
C MET A 340 -11.28 -1.02 9.43
N ILE A 341 -11.29 -0.49 8.20
CA ILE A 341 -10.34 0.51 7.70
C ILE A 341 -10.43 1.80 8.53
N PRO A 342 -11.61 2.46 8.67
CA PRO A 342 -11.74 3.63 9.53
C PRO A 342 -11.47 3.34 11.01
N LEU A 343 -11.77 2.14 11.50
CA LEU A 343 -11.51 1.78 12.90
C LEU A 343 -10.01 1.62 13.22
N TYR A 344 -9.21 1.14 12.27
CA TYR A 344 -7.83 0.74 12.55
C TYR A 344 -6.95 1.87 13.12
N PRO A 345 -6.93 3.09 12.56
CA PRO A 345 -6.26 4.25 13.15
C PRO A 345 -6.56 4.49 14.63
N LYS A 346 -7.81 4.25 15.06
CA LYS A 346 -8.29 4.52 16.42
C LYS A 346 -7.92 3.45 17.43
N VAL A 347 -7.42 2.30 16.96
CA VAL A 347 -7.07 1.18 17.84
C VAL A 347 -5.67 0.63 17.57
N VAL A 348 -4.83 1.31 16.79
CA VAL A 348 -3.51 0.81 16.41
C VAL A 348 -2.55 0.69 17.60
N ASN A 349 -2.62 1.61 18.56
CA ASN A 349 -1.81 1.58 19.77
C ASN A 349 -2.60 2.05 21.01
N GLU A 350 -2.00 1.93 22.19
CA GLU A 350 -2.64 2.27 23.46
C GLU A 350 -3.02 3.76 23.58
N SER A 351 -2.17 4.67 23.08
CA SER A 351 -2.39 6.12 23.17
C SER A 351 -3.73 6.53 22.55
N VAL A 352 -3.96 6.16 21.28
CA VAL A 352 -5.21 6.46 20.57
C VAL A 352 -6.41 5.66 21.10
N THR A 353 -6.16 4.48 21.68
CA THR A 353 -7.23 3.61 22.20
C THR A 353 -7.80 4.12 23.51
N LYS A 354 -6.98 4.78 24.35
CA LYS A 354 -7.40 5.31 25.66
C LYS A 354 -8.51 6.35 25.53
N THR A 355 -8.49 7.14 24.46
CA THR A 355 -9.49 8.18 24.20
C THR A 355 -10.71 7.67 23.43
N PHE A 356 -10.73 6.38 23.06
CA PHE A 356 -11.78 5.81 22.22
C PHE A 356 -12.95 5.27 23.06
N ASN A 357 -14.12 5.90 22.96
CA ASN A 357 -15.31 5.48 23.70
C ASN A 357 -15.99 4.24 23.07
N PHE A 358 -15.45 3.05 23.35
CA PHE A 358 -15.99 1.78 22.84
C PHE A 358 -17.46 1.56 23.18
N LYS A 359 -17.85 1.83 24.44
CA LYS A 359 -19.18 1.51 24.95
C LYS A 359 -20.24 2.34 24.24
N GLU A 360 -20.07 3.65 24.19
CA GLU A 360 -21.02 4.56 23.55
C GLU A 360 -21.18 4.25 22.07
N ARG A 361 -20.06 4.12 21.33
CA ARG A 361 -20.09 3.84 19.89
C ARG A 361 -20.73 2.49 19.56
N LEU A 362 -20.46 1.46 20.37
CA LEU A 362 -21.13 0.16 20.23
C LEU A 362 -22.63 0.24 20.54
N VAL A 363 -23.08 1.10 21.45
CA VAL A 363 -24.50 1.22 21.77
C VAL A 363 -25.25 2.01 20.71
N ASN A 364 -24.64 3.07 20.17
CA ASN A 364 -25.31 4.00 19.26
C ASN A 364 -25.54 3.38 17.88
N VAL A 365 -24.55 2.68 17.32
CA VAL A 365 -24.72 2.01 16.03
C VAL A 365 -25.52 0.70 16.18
N LYS A 366 -26.50 0.47 15.32
CA LYS A 366 -27.31 -0.75 15.25
C LYS A 366 -26.93 -1.58 14.03
N LEU A 367 -27.31 -2.85 14.01
CA LEU A 367 -27.03 -3.73 12.87
C LEU A 367 -27.73 -3.24 11.58
N LYS A 368 -28.96 -2.71 11.71
CA LYS A 368 -29.68 -2.08 10.60
C LYS A 368 -28.92 -0.92 9.95
N ASP A 369 -28.09 -0.19 10.70
CA ASP A 369 -27.32 0.94 10.17
C ASP A 369 -26.16 0.42 9.31
N ILE A 370 -25.59 -0.73 9.67
CA ILE A 370 -24.60 -1.43 8.83
C ILE A 370 -25.27 -1.95 7.56
N ASP A 371 -26.48 -2.50 7.64
CA ASP A 371 -27.22 -3.00 6.47
C ASP A 371 -27.58 -1.85 5.51
N ALA A 372 -27.98 -0.70 6.05
CA ALA A 372 -28.23 0.52 5.27
C ALA A 372 -26.95 0.99 4.57
N TRP A 373 -25.85 1.14 5.33
CA TRP A 373 -24.55 1.52 4.76
C TRP A 373 -24.09 0.55 3.67
N THR A 374 -24.28 -0.76 3.89
CA THR A 374 -23.95 -1.82 2.92
C THR A 374 -24.72 -1.67 1.62
N THR A 375 -26.02 -1.39 1.71
CA THR A 375 -26.90 -1.26 0.55
C THR A 375 -26.53 -0.03 -0.29
N GLU A 376 -26.11 1.04 0.37
CA GLU A 376 -25.74 2.31 -0.26
C GLU A 376 -24.32 2.28 -0.87
N HIS A 377 -23.34 1.69 -0.18
CA HIS A 377 -21.92 1.85 -0.51
C HIS A 377 -21.27 0.62 -1.17
N LEU A 378 -21.89 -0.56 -1.07
CA LEU A 378 -21.31 -1.79 -1.58
C LEU A 378 -22.07 -2.36 -2.76
N SER A 379 -21.31 -2.86 -3.71
CA SER A 379 -21.84 -3.61 -4.86
C SER A 379 -22.28 -5.03 -4.49
N LYS A 380 -23.01 -5.66 -5.42
CA LYS A 380 -23.62 -6.99 -5.29
C LYS A 380 -22.65 -8.07 -4.77
N ASN A 381 -23.12 -8.90 -3.84
CA ASN A 381 -22.38 -10.07 -3.36
C ASN A 381 -22.61 -11.26 -4.30
N TRP A 382 -21.54 -11.68 -4.98
CA TRP A 382 -21.61 -12.71 -6.02
C TRP A 382 -21.82 -14.13 -5.50
N VAL A 383 -21.54 -14.41 -4.22
CA VAL A 383 -21.91 -15.69 -3.59
C VAL A 383 -23.44 -15.81 -3.54
N THR A 384 -24.12 -14.72 -3.20
CA THR A 384 -25.59 -14.68 -3.13
C THR A 384 -26.19 -14.87 -4.50
N GLU A 385 -25.64 -14.20 -5.51
CA GLU A 385 -26.09 -14.34 -6.89
C GLU A 385 -25.85 -15.73 -7.45
N ARG A 386 -24.64 -16.27 -7.30
CA ARG A 386 -24.34 -17.64 -7.69
C ARG A 386 -25.32 -18.62 -7.05
N THR A 387 -25.61 -18.46 -5.76
CA THR A 387 -26.55 -19.34 -5.05
C THR A 387 -27.96 -19.23 -5.63
N LYS A 388 -28.45 -18.02 -5.91
CA LYS A 388 -29.77 -17.81 -6.53
C LYS A 388 -29.83 -18.41 -7.94
N THR A 389 -28.83 -18.15 -8.77
CA THR A 389 -28.76 -18.67 -10.15
C THR A 389 -28.72 -20.20 -10.17
N LEU A 390 -27.88 -20.82 -9.34
CA LEU A 390 -27.76 -22.28 -9.31
C LEU A 390 -29.00 -22.97 -8.71
N LYS A 391 -29.74 -22.30 -7.82
CA LYS A 391 -31.02 -22.77 -7.29
C LYS A 391 -32.18 -22.71 -8.29
N GLN A 392 -32.03 -22.01 -9.41
CA GLN A 392 -33.05 -21.99 -10.48
C GLN A 392 -33.01 -23.26 -11.34
N VAL A 393 -31.97 -24.09 -11.20
CA VAL A 393 -31.74 -25.31 -11.98
C VAL A 393 -32.00 -26.58 -11.13
N SER A 394 -32.38 -26.41 -9.87
CA SER A 394 -32.75 -27.44 -8.90
C SER A 394 -34.19 -27.26 -8.46
#